data_AF-A0A939ILV8-F1
#
_entry.id   AF-A0A939ILV8-F1
#
_cell.length_a   1.000
_cell.length_b   1.000
_cell.length_c   1.000
_cell.angle_alpha   90.00
_cell.angle_beta   90.00
_cell.angle_gamma   90.00
#
_symmetry.space_group_name_H-M   'P 1'
#
loop_
_entity.id
_entity.type
_entity.pdbx_description
1 polymer ?
#
loop_
_entity_poly.entity_id
_entity_poly.type
_entity_poly.pdbx_seq_one_letter_code
_entity_poly.pdbx_strand_id
1 'polypeptide(L)'
;MVFSLCNALFTLAFLLSAGVQYNDPDGLLWGVTYLCAAAMCVSQFAGPRLPWLPGVLLVASLAWAGLLLPEVVGQVQWRDLVSSMHMRTAAVERGRETGGLLLVAFWSGILLIRQHRRQR
;
A
#
# COMPACT_ATOMS: atom_id res chain seq x y z
N MET A 1 15.61 -8.15 -14.44
CA MET A 1 16.35 -7.41 -13.40
C MET A 1 15.55 -6.22 -12.89
N VAL A 2 15.14 -5.27 -13.75
CA VAL A 2 14.35 -4.08 -13.33
C VAL A 2 13.12 -4.41 -12.48
N PHE A 3 12.27 -5.33 -12.91
CA PHE A 3 11.07 -5.72 -12.15
C PHE A 3 11.39 -6.25 -10.75
N SER A 4 12.42 -7.10 -10.62
CA SER A 4 12.84 -7.66 -9.33
C SER A 4 13.35 -6.56 -8.40
N LEU A 5 14.07 -5.57 -8.93
CA LEU A 5 14.52 -4.41 -8.16
C LEU A 5 13.32 -3.58 -7.68
N CYS A 6 12.40 -3.23 -8.57
CA CYS A 6 11.18 -2.50 -8.18
C CYS A 6 10.40 -3.28 -7.12
N ASN A 7 10.18 -4.59 -7.31
CA ASN A 7 9.46 -5.41 -6.34
C ASN A 7 10.16 -5.43 -4.96
N ALA A 8 11.49 -5.42 -4.92
CA ALA A 8 12.24 -5.35 -3.68
C ALA A 8 12.10 -3.98 -3.00
N LEU A 9 12.11 -2.89 -3.78
CA LEU A 9 11.84 -1.54 -3.27
C LEU A 9 10.43 -1.43 -2.69
N PHE A 10 9.42 -1.99 -3.35
CA PHE A 10 8.05 -2.04 -2.82
C PHE A 10 7.94 -2.91 -1.57
N THR A 11 8.62 -4.07 -1.51
CA THR A 11 8.71 -4.86 -0.27
C THR A 11 9.26 -4.01 0.87
N LEU A 12 10.39 -3.33 0.65
CA LEU A 12 11.02 -2.50 1.67
C LEU A 12 10.11 -1.35 2.08
N ALA A 13 9.49 -0.66 1.12
CA ALA A 13 8.55 0.42 1.38
C ALA A 13 7.39 -0.05 2.26
N PHE A 14 6.76 -1.19 1.94
CA PHE A 14 5.66 -1.73 2.75
C PHE A 14 6.10 -2.17 4.15
N LEU A 15 7.28 -2.76 4.30
CA LEU A 15 7.80 -3.11 5.63
C LEU A 15 8.08 -1.86 6.47
N LEU A 16 8.65 -0.81 5.87
CA LEU A 16 8.88 0.47 6.55
C LEU A 16 7.54 1.14 6.91
N SER A 17 6.55 1.14 6.01
CA SER A 17 5.21 1.66 6.28
C SER A 17 4.55 0.91 7.43
N ALA A 18 4.62 -0.42 7.46
CA ALA A 18 4.13 -1.22 8.61
C ALA A 18 4.84 -0.84 9.91
N GLY A 19 6.16 -0.60 9.85
CA GLY A 19 6.97 -0.16 10.98
C GLY A 19 6.54 1.22 11.52
N VAL A 20 6.19 2.15 10.63
CA VAL A 20 5.73 3.50 11.03
C VAL A 20 4.40 3.43 11.79
N GLN A 21 3.49 2.54 11.41
CA GLN A 21 2.16 2.43 12.03
C GLN A 21 2.19 2.01 13.51
N TYR A 22 3.30 1.47 14.03
CA TYR A 22 3.43 1.21 15.47
C TYR A 22 3.35 2.47 16.33
N ASN A 23 3.56 3.65 15.73
CA ASN A 23 3.47 4.92 16.43
C ASN A 23 2.04 5.47 16.54
N ASP A 24 1.07 4.82 15.87
CA ASP A 24 -0.31 5.30 15.77
C ASP A 24 -1.27 4.37 16.54
N PRO A 25 -2.21 4.92 17.34
CA PRO A 25 -3.09 4.14 18.20
C PRO A 25 -4.07 3.24 17.43
N ASP A 26 -4.41 3.61 16.19
CA ASP A 26 -5.26 2.86 15.25
C ASP A 26 -4.45 2.20 14.11
N GLY A 27 -3.12 2.17 14.24
CA GLY A 27 -2.19 1.68 13.24
C GLY A 27 -2.26 0.17 12.92
N LEU A 28 -2.99 -0.63 13.70
CA LEU A 28 -3.00 -2.09 13.56
C LEU A 28 -3.54 -2.55 12.20
N LEU A 29 -4.70 -2.04 11.77
CA LEU A 29 -5.32 -2.45 10.51
C LEU A 29 -4.46 -2.03 9.31
N TRP A 30 -3.87 -0.83 9.39
CA TRP A 30 -2.93 -0.30 8.42
C TRP A 30 -1.65 -1.14 8.33
N GLY A 31 -1.05 -1.45 9.49
CA GLY A 31 0.15 -2.27 9.60
C GLY A 31 -0.06 -3.67 9.01
N VAL A 32 -1.20 -4.32 9.32
CA VAL A 32 -1.56 -5.62 8.73
C VAL A 32 -1.68 -5.53 7.21
N THR A 33 -2.32 -4.47 6.70
CA THR A 33 -2.46 -4.26 5.25
C THR A 33 -1.10 -4.15 4.56
N TYR A 34 -0.17 -3.37 5.14
CA TYR A 34 1.19 -3.27 4.62
C TYR A 34 1.98 -4.58 4.74
N LEU A 35 1.81 -5.35 5.82
CA LEU A 35 2.44 -6.67 5.95
C LEU A 35 1.91 -7.67 4.91
N CYS A 36 0.61 -7.66 4.62
CA CYS A 36 0.04 -8.46 3.54
C CYS A 36 0.61 -8.04 2.17
N ALA A 37 0.76 -6.74 1.91
CA ALA A 37 1.38 -6.22 0.70
C ALA A 37 2.87 -6.61 0.59
N ALA A 38 3.62 -6.56 1.69
CA ALA A 38 5.00 -7.04 1.74
C ALA A 38 5.09 -8.55 1.47
N ALA A 39 4.22 -9.35 2.08
CA ALA A 39 4.16 -10.81 1.87
C ALA A 39 3.85 -11.15 0.41
N MET A 40 2.92 -10.42 -0.21
CA MET A 40 2.64 -10.52 -1.64
C MET A 40 3.90 -10.30 -2.48
N CYS A 41 4.66 -9.24 -2.20
CA CYS A 41 5.91 -8.97 -2.92
C CYS A 41 6.97 -10.06 -2.68
N VAL A 42 7.15 -10.51 -1.42
CA VAL A 42 8.12 -11.56 -1.06
C VAL A 42 7.82 -12.88 -1.76
N SER A 43 6.55 -13.23 -1.93
CA SER A 43 6.13 -14.45 -2.65
C SER A 43 6.62 -14.52 -4.10
N GLN A 44 7.04 -13.38 -4.68
CA GLN A 44 7.63 -13.33 -6.03
C GLN A 44 9.13 -13.70 -6.06
N PHE A 45 9.81 -13.68 -4.91
CA PHE A 45 11.22 -14.04 -4.77
C PHE A 45 11.40 -15.45 -4.24
N ALA A 46 10.60 -15.85 -3.26
CA ALA A 46 10.70 -17.14 -2.60
C ALA A 46 9.34 -17.63 -2.08
N GLY A 47 9.16 -18.95 -2.01
CA GLY A 47 7.99 -19.59 -1.41
C GLY A 47 6.84 -19.89 -2.39
N PRO A 48 5.69 -20.38 -1.87
CA PRO A 48 4.52 -20.67 -2.68
C PRO A 48 3.96 -19.38 -3.27
N ARG A 49 3.70 -19.40 -4.58
CA ARG A 49 3.00 -18.28 -5.22
C ARG A 49 1.59 -18.20 -4.67
N LEU A 50 1.16 -17.00 -4.27
CA LEU A 50 -0.19 -16.71 -3.81
C LEU A 50 -0.97 -15.99 -4.92
N PRO A 51 -1.50 -16.72 -5.93
CA PRO A 51 -2.03 -16.12 -7.15
C PRO A 51 -3.25 -15.23 -6.95
N TRP A 52 -3.97 -15.42 -5.84
CA TRP A 52 -5.19 -14.67 -5.50
C TRP A 52 -4.90 -13.40 -4.70
N LEU A 53 -3.77 -13.34 -3.99
CA LEU A 53 -3.47 -12.27 -3.04
C LEU A 53 -3.35 -10.88 -3.70
N PRO A 54 -2.70 -10.71 -4.88
CA PRO A 54 -2.72 -9.43 -5.58
C PRO A 54 -4.12 -8.97 -5.97
N GLY A 55 -5.01 -9.89 -6.37
CA GLY A 55 -6.39 -9.55 -6.70
C GLY A 55 -7.18 -9.07 -5.50
N VAL A 56 -7.05 -9.77 -4.36
CA VAL A 56 -7.72 -9.39 -3.11
C VAL A 56 -7.22 -8.05 -2.60
N LEU A 57 -5.90 -7.83 -2.55
CA LEU A 57 -5.34 -6.56 -2.09
C LEU A 57 -5.71 -5.40 -3.01
N LEU A 58 -5.72 -5.60 -4.33
CA LEU A 58 -6.16 -4.58 -5.27
C LEU A 58 -7.60 -4.12 -4.97
N VAL A 59 -8.54 -5.07 -4.87
CA VAL A 59 -9.95 -4.74 -4.65
C VAL A 59 -10.17 -4.13 -3.26
N ALA A 60 -9.59 -4.73 -2.23
CA ALA A 60 -9.73 -4.25 -0.86
C ALA A 60 -9.14 -2.83 -0.69
N SER A 61 -7.95 -2.58 -1.21
CA SER A 61 -7.31 -1.27 -1.11
C SER A 61 -8.03 -0.19 -1.92
N LEU A 62 -8.54 -0.50 -3.11
CA LEU A 62 -9.34 0.46 -3.89
C LEU A 62 -10.69 0.76 -3.22
N ALA A 63 -11.37 -0.25 -2.71
CA ALA A 63 -12.64 -0.07 -2.00
C ALA A 63 -12.43 0.81 -0.76
N TRP A 64 -11.42 0.51 0.05
CA TRP A 64 -11.14 1.27 1.26
C TRP A 64 -10.64 2.69 0.96
N ALA A 65 -9.77 2.87 -0.04
CA ALA A 65 -9.36 4.21 -0.47
C ALA A 65 -10.56 5.04 -0.97
N GLY A 66 -11.50 4.41 -1.68
CA GLY A 66 -12.73 5.04 -2.13
C GLY A 66 -13.63 5.52 -0.99
N LEU A 67 -13.66 4.78 0.13
CA LEU A 67 -14.40 5.18 1.33
C LEU A 67 -13.78 6.37 2.05
N LEU A 68 -12.44 6.50 2.01
CA LEU A 68 -11.70 7.59 2.66
C LEU A 68 -11.58 8.83 1.78
N LEU A 69 -11.75 8.69 0.47
CA LEU A 69 -11.62 9.76 -0.50
C LEU A 69 -12.42 11.03 -0.14
N PRO A 70 -13.71 10.95 0.27
CA PRO A 70 -14.51 12.12 0.63
C PRO A 70 -13.94 12.91 1.83
N GLU A 71 -13.17 12.24 2.68
CA GLU A 71 -12.61 12.81 3.90
C GLU A 71 -11.26 13.50 3.65
N VAL A 72 -10.63 13.20 2.51
CA VAL A 72 -9.34 13.75 2.08
C VAL A 72 -9.52 14.81 0.98
N VAL A 73 -10.43 14.57 0.04
CA VAL A 73 -10.68 15.45 -1.11
C VAL A 73 -11.26 16.78 -0.64
N GLY A 74 -10.52 17.87 -0.87
CA GLY A 74 -10.90 19.22 -0.48
C GLY A 74 -10.47 19.64 0.93
N GLN A 75 -9.97 18.72 1.76
CA GLN A 75 -9.50 18.99 3.12
C GLN A 75 -7.97 19.05 3.23
N VAL A 76 -7.25 18.46 2.27
CA VAL A 76 -5.80 18.32 2.31
C VAL A 76 -5.15 18.84 1.03
N GLN A 77 -4.20 19.77 1.13
CA GLN A 77 -3.36 20.12 -0.02
C GLN A 77 -2.18 19.15 -0.13
N TRP A 78 -1.80 18.78 -1.36
CA TRP A 78 -0.67 17.89 -1.62
C TRP A 78 0.65 18.34 -0.99
N ARG A 79 0.84 19.66 -0.83
CA ARG A 79 2.02 20.22 -0.16
C ARG A 79 2.05 19.85 1.31
N ASP A 80 0.91 19.89 1.99
CA ASP A 80 0.79 19.60 3.42
C ASP A 80 1.07 18.13 3.73
N LEU A 81 0.77 17.22 2.80
CA LEU A 81 1.11 15.78 2.95
C LEU A 81 2.62 15.52 3.01
N VAL A 82 3.42 16.37 2.36
CA VAL A 82 4.88 16.21 2.25
C VAL A 82 5.61 17.09 3.26
N SER A 83 5.13 18.31 3.51
CA SER A 83 5.75 19.24 4.46
C SER A 83 5.41 18.96 5.91
N SER A 84 4.26 18.33 6.19
CA SER A 84 3.75 18.12 7.55
C SER A 84 4.23 16.81 8.18
N MET A 85 5.41 16.32 7.81
CA MET A 85 6.08 15.21 8.53
C MET A 85 6.14 15.45 10.06
N HIS A 86 6.01 16.71 10.50
CA HIS A 86 5.98 17.12 11.90
C HIS A 86 4.61 17.66 12.41
N MET A 87 3.64 17.95 11.52
CA MET A 87 2.31 18.47 11.89
C MET A 87 1.23 17.39 11.72
N ARG A 88 0.81 16.81 12.84
CA ARG A 88 -0.24 15.78 12.92
C ARG A 88 -1.64 16.38 12.86
N THR A 89 -2.08 16.87 11.71
CA THR A 89 -3.52 17.08 11.52
C THR A 89 -4.16 15.76 11.08
N ALA A 90 -5.35 15.44 11.60
CA ALA A 90 -6.06 14.20 11.26
C ALA A 90 -6.29 14.06 9.74
N ALA A 91 -6.43 15.19 9.03
CA ALA A 91 -6.58 15.20 7.59
C ALA A 91 -5.29 14.76 6.86
N VAL A 92 -4.11 15.20 7.32
CA VAL A 92 -2.82 14.78 6.75
C VAL A 92 -2.58 13.28 6.99
N GLU A 93 -2.91 12.77 8.17
CA GLU A 93 -2.78 11.33 8.45
C GLU A 93 -3.66 10.50 7.52
N ARG A 94 -4.94 10.87 7.38
CA ARG A 94 -5.85 10.17 6.47
C ARG A 94 -5.48 10.28 5.00
N GLY A 95 -4.87 11.40 4.60
CA GLY A 95 -4.31 11.52 3.26
C GLY A 95 -3.08 10.62 3.04
N ARG A 96 -2.22 10.44 4.05
CA ARG A 96 -1.09 9.49 4.00
C ARG A 96 -1.59 8.05 3.92
N GLU A 97 -2.56 7.68 4.76
CA GLU A 97 -3.20 6.37 4.76
C GLU A 97 -3.87 6.05 3.42
N THR A 98 -4.61 7.00 2.85
CA THR A 98 -5.21 6.87 1.52
C THR A 98 -4.14 6.70 0.44
N GLY A 99 -3.06 7.48 0.50
CA GLY A 99 -1.92 7.34 -0.41
C GLY A 99 -1.25 5.96 -0.31
N GLY A 100 -1.14 5.43 0.91
CA GLY A 100 -0.65 4.08 1.17
C GLY A 100 -1.51 2.99 0.54
N LEU A 101 -2.84 3.08 0.67
CA LEU A 101 -3.77 2.15 0.02
C LEU A 101 -3.65 2.20 -1.51
N LEU A 102 -3.55 3.41 -2.08
CA LEU A 102 -3.35 3.57 -3.52
C LEU A 102 -2.01 2.97 -3.98
N LEU A 103 -0.96 3.06 -3.17
CA LEU A 103 0.33 2.43 -3.45
C LEU A 103 0.22 0.89 -3.45
N VAL A 104 -0.47 0.33 -2.45
CA VAL A 104 -0.74 -1.12 -2.37
C VAL A 104 -1.56 -1.58 -3.58
N ALA A 105 -2.63 -0.85 -3.92
CA ALA A 105 -3.47 -1.14 -5.08
C ALA A 105 -2.65 -1.11 -6.38
N PHE A 106 -1.85 -0.07 -6.58
CA PHE A 106 -1.02 0.10 -7.77
C PHE A 106 -0.07 -1.09 -7.99
N TRP A 107 0.69 -1.47 -6.97
CA TRP A 107 1.66 -2.56 -7.12
C TRP A 107 0.96 -3.92 -7.24
N SER A 108 -0.14 -4.13 -6.50
CA SER A 108 -0.98 -5.33 -6.61
C SER A 108 -1.53 -5.51 -8.04
N GLY A 109 -1.98 -4.43 -8.67
CA GLY A 109 -2.44 -4.45 -10.07
C GLY A 109 -1.33 -4.83 -11.06
N ILE A 110 -0.11 -4.30 -10.88
CA ILE A 110 1.05 -4.68 -11.70
C ILE A 110 1.36 -6.17 -11.56
N LEU A 111 1.37 -6.69 -10.33
CA LEU A 111 1.63 -8.11 -10.07
C LEU A 111 0.55 -9.00 -10.68
N LEU A 112 -0.72 -8.62 -10.55
CA LEU A 112 -1.85 -9.35 -11.12
C LEU A 112 -1.76 -9.43 -12.65
N ILE A 113 -1.51 -8.31 -13.34
CA ILE A 113 -1.34 -8.28 -14.80
C ILE A 113 -0.17 -9.18 -15.22
N ARG A 114 0.96 -9.10 -14.51
CA ARG A 114 2.14 -9.92 -14.81
C ARG A 114 1.88 -11.40 -14.61
N GLN A 115 1.12 -11.77 -13.57
CA GLN A 115 0.76 -13.15 -13.30
C GLN A 115 -0.15 -13.71 -14.40
N HIS A 116 -1.18 -12.97 -14.81
CA HIS A 116 -2.05 -13.38 -15.92
C HIS A 116 -1.29 -13.56 -17.23
N ARG A 117 -0.31 -12.69 -17.53
CA ARG A 117 0.55 -12.82 -18.71
C ARG A 117 1.51 -14.02 -18.67
N ARG A 118 1.80 -14.58 -17.49
CA ARG A 118 2.67 -15.76 -17.33
C ARG A 118 1.90 -17.08 -17.40
N GLN A 119 0.57 -17.04 -17.27
CA GLN A 119 -0.30 -18.22 -17.30
C GLN A 119 -0.96 -18.45 -18.66
N ARG A 120 -0.83 -17.48 -19.58
CA ARG A 120 -1.14 -17.63 -21.01
C ARG A 120 0.13 -18.02 -21.74
#